data_AF-A0A8J2PQC1-F1
#
_entry.id   AF-A0A8J2PQC1-F1
#
_cell.length_a   1.000
_cell.length_b   1.000
_cell.length_c   1.000
_cell.angle_alpha   90.00
_cell.angle_beta   90.00
_cell.angle_gamma   90.00
#
_symmetry.space_group_name_H-M   'P 1'
#
loop_
_entity.id
_entity.type
_entity.pdbx_description
1 polymer ?
#
loop_
_entity_poly.entity_id
_entity_poly.type
_entity_poly.pdbx_seq_one_letter_code
_entity_poly.pdbx_strand_id
1 'polypeptide(L)'
;MRAFHGISSLLFLIASGSISLAEEASTSVDLNFVTIIQEKLSDTSRTHFGYSTSLASGVSGSSGWVFVGAPKSNVSIAGRNPDYFEPGVIWRCHLGPNGQKCEVLHFLHELCKDQVVKENKQEKLNLGICDSILMGGSLTFENDVLVACAPNWKRERKGSTVGLRMDGACYWLKGSAALGSNLALELTQQTTANARGVLIPFKDSLYTDSNTHSWTLNKKHVLRWYFAAAGFSVHVSNKNEILIGAPTTHVDKGSMIRMDEPEYKHWSLVNLETYKDPELRKFEHFGYGITSGNYYDRHVIDYAASSPLGGASASGWDFVGVVLIVEAKSFLNSTKIPKQTDNELPLWTQKDIIKGTYFGAYFGAALESLDINNDGLDDLVVGAPFEENIGRTTSSPTRTPMKEHGCIYIYGVK
;
A
#
# COMPACT_ATOMS: atom_id res chain seq x y z
N MET A 1 -34.00 -18.42 -33.25
CA MET A 1 -34.67 -17.71 -32.15
C MET A 1 -33.79 -17.84 -30.92
N ARG A 2 -33.58 -16.71 -30.23
CA ARG A 2 -32.60 -16.47 -29.16
C ARG A 2 -32.79 -17.37 -27.94
N ALA A 3 -31.68 -17.72 -27.29
CA ALA A 3 -31.52 -17.56 -25.84
C ALA A 3 -30.01 -17.46 -25.52
N PHE A 4 -29.49 -16.24 -25.54
CA PHE A 4 -28.33 -15.85 -24.74
C PHE A 4 -28.77 -15.88 -23.28
N HIS A 5 -28.12 -16.67 -22.43
CA HIS A 5 -28.10 -16.46 -20.98
C HIS A 5 -26.64 -16.32 -20.58
N GLY A 6 -26.35 -15.15 -20.00
CA GLY A 6 -25.00 -14.67 -19.71
C GLY A 6 -24.30 -15.53 -18.68
N ILE A 7 -23.08 -15.91 -19.00
CA ILE A 7 -22.11 -16.41 -18.04
C ILE A 7 -21.31 -15.18 -17.62
N SER A 8 -21.51 -14.70 -16.38
CA SER A 8 -20.54 -13.81 -15.75
C SER A 8 -19.31 -14.67 -15.42
N SER A 9 -18.29 -14.60 -16.27
CA SER A 9 -17.00 -15.23 -15.99
C SER A 9 -16.28 -14.38 -14.94
N LEU A 10 -16.26 -14.84 -13.69
CA LEU A 10 -15.42 -14.25 -12.65
C LEU A 10 -13.95 -14.60 -12.91
N LEU A 11 -13.08 -13.60 -12.93
CA LEU A 11 -11.64 -13.79 -13.06
C LEU A 11 -10.99 -13.73 -11.68
N PHE A 12 -10.42 -14.85 -11.24
CA PHE A 12 -9.60 -14.89 -10.02
C PHE A 12 -8.13 -14.77 -10.40
N LEU A 13 -7.43 -13.82 -9.78
CA LEU A 13 -5.98 -13.72 -9.82
C LEU A 13 -5.42 -14.32 -8.54
N ILE A 14 -4.80 -15.49 -8.67
CA ILE A 14 -3.99 -16.09 -7.59
C ILE A 14 -2.54 -15.89 -7.99
N ALA A 15 -1.87 -14.96 -7.31
CA ALA A 15 -0.43 -14.81 -7.39
C ALA A 15 0.16 -15.01 -5.98
N SER A 16 1.43 -15.38 -5.89
CA SER A 16 2.07 -15.76 -4.62
C SER A 16 1.97 -14.64 -3.57
N GLY A 17 0.98 -14.71 -2.68
CA GLY A 17 0.75 -13.77 -1.58
C GLY A 17 -0.36 -12.73 -1.77
N SER A 18 -1.06 -12.69 -2.91
CA SER A 18 -2.14 -11.72 -3.17
C SER A 18 -3.38 -12.39 -3.80
N ILE A 19 -4.58 -12.03 -3.34
CA ILE A 19 -5.87 -12.36 -3.97
C ILE A 19 -6.53 -11.04 -4.34
N SER A 20 -6.89 -10.85 -5.61
CA SER A 20 -7.77 -9.76 -6.04
C SER A 20 -9.15 -10.33 -6.36
N LEU A 21 -10.20 -9.81 -5.72
CA LEU A 21 -11.59 -10.21 -5.94
C LEU A 21 -12.28 -9.16 -6.80
N ALA A 22 -13.05 -9.60 -7.80
CA ALA A 22 -14.12 -8.79 -8.37
C ALA A 22 -15.39 -9.06 -7.55
N GLU A 23 -16.13 -8.03 -7.18
CA GLU A 23 -17.43 -8.15 -6.50
C GLU A 23 -18.39 -9.04 -7.29
N GLU A 24 -18.47 -10.32 -6.93
CA GLU A 24 -19.62 -11.22 -7.06
C GLU A 24 -19.20 -12.63 -6.58
N ALA A 25 -19.55 -12.99 -5.34
CA ALA A 25 -19.28 -14.32 -4.81
C ALA A 25 -20.17 -15.37 -5.50
N SER A 26 -19.61 -16.07 -6.49
CA SER A 26 -20.19 -17.29 -7.04
C SER A 26 -19.34 -18.49 -6.65
N THR A 27 -19.95 -19.64 -6.35
CA THR A 27 -19.23 -20.92 -6.14
C THR A 27 -18.58 -21.47 -7.43
N SER A 28 -18.58 -20.69 -8.51
CA SER A 28 -18.15 -21.07 -9.85
C SER A 28 -16.82 -20.40 -10.21
N VAL A 29 -15.74 -20.84 -9.58
CA VAL A 29 -14.40 -20.65 -10.15
C VAL A 29 -14.18 -21.75 -11.19
N ASP A 30 -13.99 -21.39 -12.46
CA ASP A 30 -13.67 -22.37 -13.49
C ASP A 30 -12.21 -22.83 -13.35
N LEU A 31 -12.02 -24.00 -12.77
CA LEU A 31 -10.71 -24.62 -12.63
C LEU A 31 -10.29 -25.42 -13.87
N ASN A 32 -11.18 -25.64 -14.83
CA ASN A 32 -10.87 -26.37 -16.07
C ASN A 32 -10.23 -25.45 -17.11
N PHE A 33 -10.62 -24.17 -17.14
CA PHE A 33 -10.16 -23.20 -18.12
C PHE A 33 -9.53 -21.97 -17.46
N VAL A 34 -8.39 -22.17 -16.78
CA VAL A 34 -7.64 -21.11 -16.12
C VAL A 34 -6.75 -20.35 -17.12
N THR A 35 -6.79 -19.01 -17.05
CA THR A 35 -5.88 -18.13 -17.79
C THR A 35 -4.59 -17.95 -16.98
N ILE A 36 -3.49 -18.57 -17.43
CA ILE A 36 -2.17 -18.44 -16.78
C ILE A 36 -1.40 -17.30 -17.43
N ILE A 37 -1.07 -16.27 -16.66
CA ILE A 37 -0.17 -15.18 -17.08
C ILE A 37 1.21 -15.47 -16.49
N GLN A 38 2.23 -15.53 -17.33
CA GLN A 38 3.59 -15.81 -16.91
C GLN A 38 4.59 -14.92 -17.65
N GLU A 39 5.64 -14.52 -16.94
CA GLU A 39 6.79 -13.86 -17.54
C GLU A 39 7.62 -14.88 -18.34
N LYS A 40 7.95 -14.58 -19.60
CA LYS A 40 8.78 -15.44 -20.45
C LYS A 40 10.24 -14.98 -20.42
N LEU A 41 10.92 -15.13 -19.29
CA LEU A 41 12.36 -14.88 -19.17
C LEU A 41 13.13 -16.15 -18.83
N SER A 42 14.42 -16.21 -19.18
CA SER A 42 15.28 -17.37 -18.94
C SER A 42 15.65 -17.59 -17.46
N ASP A 43 15.45 -16.58 -16.60
CA ASP A 43 15.64 -16.66 -15.14
C ASP A 43 14.51 -15.91 -14.40
N THR A 44 13.26 -16.35 -14.61
CA THR A 44 12.07 -15.80 -13.93
C THR A 44 12.03 -16.09 -12.43
N SER A 45 12.87 -17.02 -11.95
CA SER A 45 12.87 -17.47 -10.55
C SER A 45 13.21 -16.35 -9.56
N ARG A 46 13.72 -15.21 -10.04
CA ARG A 46 14.19 -14.10 -9.22
C ARG A 46 13.37 -12.82 -9.34
N THR A 47 12.50 -12.67 -10.33
CA THR A 47 11.80 -11.40 -10.63
C THR A 47 10.65 -11.10 -9.66
N HIS A 48 10.13 -12.14 -9.00
CA HIS A 48 8.92 -12.09 -8.18
C HIS A 48 7.70 -11.59 -8.97
N PHE A 49 7.60 -11.99 -10.24
CA PHE A 49 6.40 -11.73 -11.04
C PHE A 49 5.16 -12.32 -10.33
N GLY A 50 4.17 -11.47 -10.06
CA GLY A 50 2.99 -11.86 -9.28
C GLY A 50 3.10 -11.53 -7.80
N TYR A 51 4.09 -10.76 -7.37
CA TYR A 51 4.18 -10.31 -5.98
C TYR A 51 2.94 -9.49 -5.56
N SER A 52 2.48 -8.62 -6.45
CA SER A 52 1.24 -7.86 -6.30
C SER A 52 0.43 -7.94 -7.61
N THR A 53 -0.89 -7.93 -7.50
CA THR A 53 -1.80 -7.98 -8.66
C THR A 53 -2.99 -7.06 -8.46
N SER A 54 -3.52 -6.56 -9.57
CA SER A 54 -4.82 -5.89 -9.57
C SER A 54 -5.51 -6.03 -10.92
N LEU A 55 -6.84 -5.98 -10.92
CA LEU A 55 -7.69 -6.19 -12.09
C LEU A 55 -8.36 -4.88 -12.49
N ALA A 56 -8.28 -4.54 -13.77
CA ALA A 56 -9.15 -3.53 -14.37
C ALA A 56 -10.19 -4.23 -15.25
N SER A 57 -11.44 -4.23 -14.79
CA SER A 57 -12.56 -4.74 -15.55
C SER A 57 -12.76 -3.92 -16.84
N GLY A 58 -13.00 -4.60 -17.95
CA GLY A 58 -13.34 -3.95 -19.21
C GLY A 58 -14.73 -3.32 -19.14
N VAL A 59 -14.90 -2.14 -19.73
CA VAL A 59 -16.22 -1.53 -19.90
C VAL A 59 -16.98 -2.27 -21.01
N SER A 60 -18.18 -2.77 -20.70
CA SER A 60 -19.19 -3.35 -21.61
C SER A 60 -18.71 -3.59 -23.05
N GLY A 61 -18.07 -4.75 -23.28
CA GLY A 61 -17.62 -5.18 -24.62
C GLY A 61 -16.12 -5.02 -24.89
N SER A 62 -15.35 -4.37 -24.01
CA SER A 62 -13.88 -4.41 -24.03
C SER A 62 -13.34 -5.50 -23.11
N SER A 63 -12.17 -6.05 -23.46
CA SER A 63 -11.49 -7.03 -22.60
C SER A 63 -10.81 -6.33 -21.42
N GLY A 64 -10.82 -6.96 -20.26
CA GLY A 64 -10.16 -6.44 -19.06
C GLY A 64 -8.63 -6.47 -19.15
N TRP A 65 -7.99 -5.85 -18.15
CA TRP A 65 -6.54 -5.81 -18.00
C TRP A 65 -6.13 -6.33 -16.63
N VAL A 66 -5.01 -7.03 -16.57
CA VAL A 66 -4.34 -7.40 -15.32
C VAL A 66 -3.08 -6.58 -15.19
N PHE A 67 -2.88 -5.97 -14.02
CA PHE A 67 -1.62 -5.39 -13.62
C PHE A 67 -0.89 -6.36 -12.69
N VAL A 68 0.40 -6.57 -12.93
CA VAL A 68 1.23 -7.50 -12.16
C VAL A 68 2.54 -6.83 -11.75
N GLY A 69 2.79 -6.73 -10.46
CA GLY A 69 4.07 -6.29 -9.91
C GLY A 69 5.12 -7.39 -10.00
N ALA A 70 6.34 -7.01 -10.37
CA ALA A 70 7.50 -7.88 -10.41
C ALA A 70 8.72 -7.13 -9.82
N PRO A 71 8.78 -6.98 -8.49
CA PRO A 71 9.64 -6.00 -7.80
C PRO A 71 11.14 -6.23 -7.92
N LYS A 72 11.58 -7.38 -8.42
CA LYS A 72 13.00 -7.70 -8.63
C LYS A 72 13.38 -7.78 -10.11
N SER A 73 12.47 -7.41 -11.01
CA SER A 73 12.76 -7.41 -12.45
C SER A 73 13.75 -6.33 -12.84
N ASN A 74 14.55 -6.63 -13.87
CA ASN A 74 15.40 -5.66 -14.55
C ASN A 74 14.68 -5.08 -15.76
N VAL A 75 14.95 -3.82 -16.07
CA VAL A 75 14.44 -3.15 -17.27
C VAL A 75 15.45 -2.15 -17.78
N SER A 76 15.62 -2.11 -19.10
CA SER A 76 16.48 -1.11 -19.73
C SER A 76 15.80 0.24 -19.84
N ILE A 77 16.52 1.30 -19.49
CA ILE A 77 16.02 2.67 -19.52
C ILE A 77 16.76 3.45 -20.60
N ALA A 78 16.00 4.00 -21.56
CA ALA A 78 16.56 4.79 -22.65
C ALA A 78 17.44 5.95 -22.12
N GLY A 79 18.66 6.05 -22.64
CA GLY A 79 19.60 7.11 -22.28
C GLY A 79 20.37 6.87 -20.98
N ARG A 80 20.30 5.67 -20.38
CA ARG A 80 21.05 5.32 -19.17
C ARG A 80 21.90 4.06 -19.39
N ASN A 81 23.16 4.11 -18.94
CA ASN A 81 24.09 2.98 -18.93
C ASN A 81 25.13 3.17 -17.80
N PRO A 82 25.28 2.23 -16.85
CA PRO A 82 24.52 0.98 -16.72
C PRO A 82 23.05 1.22 -16.30
N ASP A 83 22.20 0.25 -16.62
CA ASP A 83 20.82 0.20 -16.11
C ASP A 83 20.80 0.06 -14.58
N TYR A 84 19.66 0.37 -13.95
CA TYR A 84 19.49 0.13 -12.51
C TYR A 84 19.47 -1.38 -12.23
N PHE A 85 20.03 -1.78 -11.09
CA PHE A 85 20.01 -3.16 -10.63
C PHE A 85 18.70 -3.48 -9.90
N GLU A 86 17.93 -4.43 -10.43
CA GLU A 86 16.66 -4.92 -9.89
C GLU A 86 15.70 -3.80 -9.41
N PRO A 87 15.40 -2.78 -10.22
CA PRO A 87 14.51 -1.70 -9.81
C PRO A 87 13.06 -2.19 -9.60
N GLY A 88 12.66 -3.28 -10.25
CA GLY A 88 11.29 -3.75 -10.30
C GLY A 88 10.49 -3.10 -11.43
N VAL A 89 9.43 -3.78 -11.87
CA VAL A 89 8.54 -3.32 -12.94
C VAL A 89 7.08 -3.66 -12.65
N ILE A 90 6.17 -3.01 -13.36
CA ILE A 90 4.76 -3.39 -13.42
C ILE A 90 4.45 -3.84 -14.84
N TRP A 91 3.89 -5.02 -14.95
CA TRP A 91 3.36 -5.56 -16.18
C TRP A 91 1.88 -5.21 -16.31
N ARG A 92 1.46 -4.91 -17.54
CA ARG A 92 0.08 -4.72 -17.93
C ARG A 92 -0.25 -5.75 -19.00
N CYS A 93 -1.23 -6.61 -18.72
CA CYS A 93 -1.59 -7.76 -19.54
C CYS A 93 -3.06 -7.69 -19.98
N HIS A 94 -3.30 -7.74 -21.30
CA HIS A 94 -4.64 -7.75 -21.88
C HIS A 94 -5.28 -9.14 -21.76
N LEU A 95 -6.55 -9.21 -21.35
CA LEU A 95 -7.31 -10.45 -21.16
C LEU A 95 -8.22 -10.84 -22.34
N GLY A 96 -7.97 -10.32 -23.54
CA GLY A 96 -8.86 -10.53 -24.68
C GLY A 96 -8.70 -11.88 -25.41
N PRO A 97 -9.71 -12.24 -26.22
CA PRO A 97 -9.75 -13.50 -26.97
C PRO A 97 -8.63 -13.64 -28.03
N ASN A 98 -8.00 -12.52 -28.42
CA ASN A 98 -6.93 -12.48 -29.41
C ASN A 98 -5.54 -12.83 -28.84
N GLY A 99 -5.49 -13.34 -27.61
CA GLY A 99 -4.26 -13.75 -26.93
C GLY A 99 -3.78 -12.74 -25.89
N GLN A 100 -3.00 -13.27 -24.93
CA GLN A 100 -2.36 -12.49 -23.88
C GLN A 100 -1.24 -11.63 -24.47
N LYS A 101 -1.44 -10.31 -24.45
CA LYS A 101 -0.37 -9.34 -24.73
C LYS A 101 -0.03 -8.63 -23.44
N CYS A 102 1.21 -8.82 -22.97
CA CYS A 102 1.75 -8.15 -21.80
C CYS A 102 2.82 -7.13 -22.21
N GLU A 103 2.81 -5.98 -21.58
CA GLU A 103 3.81 -4.93 -21.75
C GLU A 103 4.25 -4.36 -20.40
N VAL A 104 5.47 -3.84 -20.33
CA VAL A 104 5.99 -3.19 -19.12
C VAL A 104 5.56 -1.74 -19.10
N LEU A 105 5.08 -1.28 -17.96
CA LEU A 105 4.80 0.12 -17.71
C LEU A 105 6.08 0.86 -17.29
N HIS A 106 6.54 1.79 -18.10
CA HIS A 106 7.83 2.47 -17.91
C HIS A 106 7.70 3.75 -17.05
N PHE A 107 7.72 3.61 -15.72
CA PHE A 107 7.58 4.74 -14.78
C PHE A 107 8.89 5.18 -14.10
N LEU A 108 9.94 4.35 -14.18
CA LEU A 108 11.22 4.60 -13.50
C LEU A 108 11.88 5.92 -13.92
N HIS A 109 11.68 6.35 -15.16
CA HIS A 109 12.25 7.62 -15.61
C HIS A 109 11.72 8.83 -14.84
N GLU A 110 10.52 8.77 -14.27
CA GLU A 110 9.97 9.87 -13.46
C GLU A 110 10.43 9.80 -12.00
N LEU A 111 10.47 8.59 -11.43
CA LEU A 111 10.92 8.33 -10.05
C LEU A 111 12.43 8.54 -9.83
N CYS A 112 13.23 8.25 -10.86
CA CYS A 112 14.69 8.19 -10.76
C CYS A 112 15.40 9.40 -11.36
N LYS A 113 14.65 10.47 -11.67
CA LYS A 113 15.23 11.75 -12.07
C LYS A 113 15.80 12.46 -10.86
N ASP A 114 17.03 12.93 -10.99
CA ASP A 114 17.61 13.86 -10.02
C ASP A 114 16.77 15.12 -9.92
N GLN A 115 16.51 15.57 -8.70
CA GLN A 115 15.72 16.77 -8.43
C GLN A 115 16.61 17.89 -7.94
N VAL A 116 16.55 19.03 -8.62
CA VAL A 116 17.21 20.27 -8.17
C VAL A 116 16.23 21.03 -7.28
N VAL A 117 16.55 21.12 -5.99
CA VAL A 117 15.76 21.86 -5.00
C VAL A 117 16.43 23.20 -4.72
N LYS A 118 15.68 24.30 -4.86
CA LYS A 118 16.15 25.64 -4.50
C LYS A 118 15.80 25.94 -3.05
N GLU A 119 16.82 26.09 -2.21
CA GLU A 119 16.65 26.39 -0.79
C GLU A 119 17.61 27.49 -0.39
N ASN A 120 17.10 28.57 0.23
CA ASN A 120 17.90 29.74 0.63
C ASN A 120 18.80 30.30 -0.49
N LYS A 121 18.28 30.34 -1.72
CA LYS A 121 18.99 30.77 -2.95
C LYS A 121 20.17 29.87 -3.36
N GLN A 122 20.35 28.71 -2.74
CA GLN A 122 21.30 27.69 -3.17
C GLN A 122 20.56 26.53 -3.84
N GLU A 123 21.11 26.04 -4.95
CA GLU A 123 20.62 24.83 -5.61
C GLU A 123 21.23 23.62 -4.91
N LYS A 124 20.38 22.75 -4.39
CA LYS A 124 20.77 21.47 -3.81
C LYS A 124 20.26 20.34 -4.70
N LEU A 125 21.11 19.36 -4.94
CA LEU A 125 20.78 18.19 -5.74
C LEU A 125 20.30 17.07 -4.83
N ASN A 126 19.06 16.63 -5.05
CA ASN A 126 18.51 15.41 -4.48
C ASN A 126 18.65 14.30 -5.53
N LEU A 127 19.51 13.33 -5.24
CA LEU A 127 19.69 12.16 -6.09
C LEU A 127 18.64 11.11 -5.74
N GLY A 128 17.91 10.64 -6.76
CA GLY A 128 17.04 9.46 -6.64
C GLY A 128 17.86 8.19 -6.85
N ILE A 129 17.89 7.30 -5.87
CA ILE A 129 18.63 6.03 -5.96
C ILE A 129 17.64 4.92 -6.25
N CYS A 130 17.75 4.35 -7.45
CA CYS A 130 16.78 3.40 -7.98
C CYS A 130 17.26 1.95 -8.11
N ASP A 131 18.40 1.62 -7.52
CA ASP A 131 18.80 0.21 -7.37
C ASP A 131 18.01 -0.45 -6.22
N SER A 132 17.43 -1.62 -6.51
CA SER A 132 16.68 -2.47 -5.57
C SER A 132 15.56 -1.74 -4.82
N ILE A 133 14.78 -0.93 -5.54
CA ILE A 133 13.68 -0.12 -4.94
C ILE A 133 12.36 -0.87 -4.79
N LEU A 134 12.26 -2.08 -5.34
CA LEU A 134 11.08 -2.95 -5.25
C LEU A 134 9.83 -2.33 -5.89
N MET A 135 9.96 -1.72 -7.08
CA MET A 135 8.81 -1.16 -7.79
C MET A 135 7.79 -2.25 -8.15
N GLY A 136 6.54 -2.05 -7.76
CA GLY A 136 5.49 -3.08 -7.86
C GLY A 136 5.47 -4.01 -6.64
N GLY A 137 6.14 -3.63 -5.54
CA GLY A 137 6.01 -4.31 -4.25
C GLY A 137 4.59 -4.19 -3.67
N SER A 138 3.91 -3.08 -3.95
CA SER A 138 2.47 -2.94 -3.71
C SER A 138 1.82 -2.26 -4.92
N LEU A 139 0.57 -2.64 -5.20
CA LEU A 139 -0.15 -2.29 -6.41
C LEU A 139 -1.65 -2.37 -6.15
N THR A 140 -2.39 -1.36 -6.62
CA THR A 140 -3.87 -1.38 -6.63
C THR A 140 -4.38 -0.64 -7.87
N PHE A 141 -5.52 -1.10 -8.40
CA PHE A 141 -6.30 -0.43 -9.43
C PHE A 141 -7.74 -0.40 -8.95
N GLU A 142 -8.20 0.78 -8.54
CA GLU A 142 -9.55 0.99 -8.03
C GLU A 142 -10.04 2.33 -8.54
N ASN A 143 -11.34 2.46 -8.79
CA ASN A 143 -11.97 3.72 -9.24
C ASN A 143 -11.22 4.42 -10.39
N ASP A 144 -10.77 3.66 -11.39
CA ASP A 144 -10.00 4.16 -12.54
C ASP A 144 -8.66 4.82 -12.16
N VAL A 145 -8.03 4.40 -11.06
CA VAL A 145 -6.71 4.87 -10.63
C VAL A 145 -5.81 3.68 -10.33
N LEU A 146 -4.76 3.52 -11.14
CA LEU A 146 -3.64 2.63 -10.84
C LEU A 146 -2.69 3.33 -9.88
N VAL A 147 -2.33 2.68 -8.78
CA VAL A 147 -1.24 3.11 -7.90
C VAL A 147 -0.28 1.95 -7.69
N ALA A 148 1.01 2.21 -7.84
CA ALA A 148 2.05 1.22 -7.64
C ALA A 148 3.23 1.83 -6.91
N CYS A 149 3.82 1.09 -5.98
CA CYS A 149 4.84 1.64 -5.10
C CYS A 149 6.17 0.89 -5.13
N ALA A 150 7.20 1.62 -4.73
CA ALA A 150 8.57 1.21 -4.52
C ALA A 150 8.97 1.57 -3.07
N PRO A 151 8.66 0.70 -2.08
CA PRO A 151 8.91 1.00 -0.67
C PRO A 151 10.41 1.21 -0.36
N ASN A 152 11.31 0.61 -1.15
CA ASN A 152 12.75 0.76 -0.97
C ASN A 152 13.35 1.94 -1.75
N TRP A 153 12.52 2.79 -2.35
CA TRP A 153 13.01 3.99 -3.04
C TRP A 153 13.76 4.90 -2.08
N LYS A 154 14.97 5.30 -2.49
CA LYS A 154 15.88 6.07 -1.66
C LYS A 154 16.21 7.41 -2.27
N ARG A 155 16.52 8.36 -1.40
CA ARG A 155 17.02 9.68 -1.76
C ARG A 155 18.27 10.02 -0.98
N GLU A 156 19.19 10.70 -1.64
CA GLU A 156 20.33 11.33 -0.98
C GLU A 156 20.36 12.83 -1.31
N ARG A 157 20.54 13.66 -0.29
CA ARG A 157 20.71 15.11 -0.45
C ARG A 157 22.20 15.45 -0.45
N LYS A 158 22.73 15.83 -1.62
CA LYS A 158 24.16 16.20 -1.72
C LYS A 158 24.50 17.39 -0.82
N GLY A 159 25.61 17.27 -0.09
CA GLY A 159 26.10 18.30 0.82
C GLY A 159 25.31 18.41 2.14
N SER A 160 24.44 17.44 2.43
CA SER A 160 23.77 17.31 3.73
C SER A 160 24.50 16.32 4.62
N THR A 161 24.49 16.54 5.94
CA THR A 161 24.86 15.52 6.94
C THR A 161 23.82 14.40 7.04
N VAL A 162 22.62 14.71 6.56
CA VAL A 162 21.49 13.80 6.40
C VAL A 162 21.80 12.91 5.18
N GLY A 163 22.53 11.81 5.38
CA GLY A 163 22.87 10.81 4.37
C GLY A 163 21.66 10.09 3.75
N LEU A 164 21.88 8.92 3.14
CA LEU A 164 20.85 8.13 2.44
C LEU A 164 19.57 7.89 3.26
N ARG A 165 18.41 8.25 2.70
CA ARG A 165 17.10 7.99 3.29
C ARG A 165 16.29 7.03 2.42
N MET A 166 15.57 6.11 3.04
CA MET A 166 14.60 5.24 2.39
C MET A 166 13.20 5.80 2.65
N ASP A 167 12.86 6.83 1.89
CA ASP A 167 11.57 7.52 2.01
C ASP A 167 10.43 6.63 1.50
N GLY A 168 10.70 5.80 0.47
CA GLY A 168 9.66 5.14 -0.32
C GLY A 168 8.99 6.11 -1.30
N ALA A 169 8.42 5.56 -2.37
CA ALA A 169 7.73 6.35 -3.39
C ALA A 169 6.65 5.54 -4.08
N CYS A 170 5.61 6.20 -4.55
CA CYS A 170 4.58 5.60 -5.39
C CYS A 170 4.42 6.36 -6.70
N TYR A 171 3.83 5.67 -7.67
CA TYR A 171 3.41 6.23 -8.94
C TYR A 171 1.92 6.01 -9.10
N TRP A 172 1.21 7.01 -9.61
CA TRP A 172 -0.21 6.88 -9.92
C TRP A 172 -0.49 7.22 -11.39
N LEU A 173 -1.53 6.58 -11.95
CA LEU A 173 -1.97 6.75 -13.33
C LEU A 173 -3.49 6.60 -13.39
N LYS A 174 -4.19 7.57 -13.97
CA LYS A 174 -5.61 7.48 -14.29
C LYS A 174 -5.86 6.47 -15.41
N GLY A 175 -6.93 5.70 -15.29
CA GLY A 175 -7.16 4.52 -16.11
C GLY A 175 -7.45 4.82 -17.56
N SER A 176 -7.95 6.01 -17.93
CA SER A 176 -7.96 6.43 -19.34
C SER A 176 -6.58 6.40 -20.01
N ALA A 177 -5.49 6.63 -19.25
CA ALA A 177 -4.11 6.54 -19.71
C ALA A 177 -3.46 5.17 -19.39
N ALA A 178 -3.95 4.44 -18.37
CA ALA A 178 -3.46 3.10 -18.03
C ALA A 178 -4.05 2.00 -18.94
N LEU A 179 -5.25 2.21 -19.48
CA LEU A 179 -6.06 1.23 -20.20
C LEU A 179 -6.14 1.50 -21.71
N GLY A 180 -5.57 2.60 -22.20
CA GLY A 180 -5.60 2.95 -23.60
C GLY A 180 -4.72 2.05 -24.50
N SER A 181 -5.05 2.05 -25.79
CA SER A 181 -4.50 1.11 -26.78
C SER A 181 -3.04 1.40 -27.16
N ASN A 182 -2.56 2.62 -26.91
CA ASN A 182 -1.19 3.03 -27.19
C ASN A 182 -0.62 3.88 -26.04
N LEU A 183 -0.22 3.18 -24.98
CA LEU A 183 0.33 3.75 -23.75
C LEU A 183 1.46 4.76 -24.01
N ALA A 184 2.36 4.48 -24.95
CA ALA A 184 3.47 5.37 -25.29
C ALA A 184 3.01 6.71 -25.89
N LEU A 185 1.92 6.70 -26.67
CA LEU A 185 1.33 7.91 -27.24
C LEU A 185 0.56 8.71 -26.17
N GLU A 186 -0.15 8.04 -25.27
CA GLU A 186 -0.96 8.68 -24.22
C GLU A 186 -0.07 9.32 -23.13
N LEU A 187 1.05 8.67 -22.78
CA LEU A 187 2.03 9.19 -21.83
C LEU A 187 2.89 10.33 -22.41
N THR A 188 2.90 10.55 -23.73
CA THR A 188 3.70 11.63 -24.36
C THR A 188 2.91 12.90 -24.65
N GLN A 189 1.58 12.87 -24.59
CA GLN A 189 0.73 14.05 -24.82
C GLN A 189 0.69 14.96 -23.57
N GLN A 190 1.03 16.24 -23.73
CA GLN A 190 1.05 17.26 -22.67
C GLN A 190 -0.31 17.47 -21.97
N THR A 191 -1.41 17.09 -22.63
CA THR A 191 -2.79 17.12 -22.10
C THR A 191 -3.04 16.12 -20.97
N THR A 192 -2.12 15.17 -20.71
CA THR A 192 -2.22 14.16 -19.64
C THR A 192 -1.42 14.49 -18.38
N ALA A 193 -0.88 15.71 -18.25
CA ALA A 193 -0.14 16.13 -17.04
C ALA A 193 -0.95 16.02 -15.72
N ASN A 194 -2.29 15.97 -15.82
CA ASN A 194 -3.21 15.77 -14.69
C ASN A 194 -3.72 14.33 -14.56
N ALA A 195 -3.14 13.37 -15.30
CA ALA A 195 -3.58 11.97 -15.34
C ALA A 195 -2.52 11.00 -14.80
N ARG A 196 -1.39 11.50 -14.29
CA ARG A 196 -0.32 10.69 -13.70
C ARG A 196 0.58 11.51 -12.80
N GLY A 197 1.33 10.84 -11.93
CA GLY A 197 2.39 11.50 -11.17
C GLY A 197 3.12 10.60 -10.19
N VAL A 198 4.16 11.19 -9.59
CA VAL A 198 4.98 10.56 -8.55
C VAL A 198 4.56 11.10 -7.18
N LEU A 199 4.31 10.19 -6.25
CA LEU A 199 3.97 10.45 -4.86
C LEU A 199 5.18 10.16 -3.99
N ILE A 200 5.75 11.21 -3.40
CA ILE A 200 6.81 11.08 -2.39
C ILE A 200 6.30 11.79 -1.14
N PRO A 201 5.69 11.05 -0.20
CA PRO A 201 5.02 11.64 0.95
C PRO A 201 5.97 12.46 1.83
N PHE A 202 7.21 11.97 1.99
CA PHE A 202 8.18 12.55 2.90
C PHE A 202 9.05 13.61 2.21
N LYS A 203 8.69 14.88 2.39
CA LYS A 203 9.45 16.03 1.87
C LYS A 203 10.54 16.46 2.84
N ASP A 204 11.60 17.07 2.31
CA ASP A 204 12.75 17.54 3.10
C ASP A 204 12.39 18.50 4.25
N SER A 205 11.29 19.25 4.14
CA SER A 205 10.81 20.14 5.20
C SER A 205 10.42 19.41 6.50
N LEU A 206 9.96 18.16 6.40
CA LEU A 206 9.71 17.30 7.58
C LEU A 206 11.01 17.00 8.33
N TYR A 207 12.15 17.07 7.63
CA TYR A 207 13.49 16.77 8.11
C TYR A 207 14.32 18.04 8.45
N THR A 208 13.71 19.21 8.59
CA THR A 208 14.44 20.45 8.92
C THR A 208 13.95 21.17 10.18
N ASP A 209 12.86 20.73 10.82
CA ASP A 209 12.36 21.35 12.07
C ASP A 209 13.12 20.83 13.29
N SER A 210 14.03 21.63 13.88
CA SER A 210 14.95 21.25 14.96
C SER A 210 14.35 20.48 16.14
N ASN A 211 13.03 20.58 16.37
CA ASN A 211 12.35 19.89 17.47
C ASN A 211 11.89 18.45 17.15
N THR A 212 11.81 18.06 15.87
CA THR A 212 11.34 16.73 15.45
C THR A 212 12.48 15.73 15.17
N HIS A 213 13.74 16.17 15.29
CA HIS A 213 14.85 15.52 14.60
C HIS A 213 15.52 14.35 15.29
N SER A 214 15.52 14.25 16.62
CA SER A 214 16.38 13.25 17.23
C SER A 214 15.79 12.57 18.43
N TRP A 215 15.69 11.26 18.32
CA TRP A 215 15.87 10.40 19.48
C TRP A 215 17.36 10.17 19.70
N THR A 216 17.83 10.41 20.91
CA THR A 216 19.23 10.20 21.27
C THR A 216 19.38 8.79 21.82
N LEU A 217 19.78 7.84 20.97
CA LEU A 217 20.19 6.51 21.41
C LEU A 217 21.71 6.52 21.56
N ASN A 218 22.23 6.39 22.78
CA ASN A 218 23.68 6.35 23.06
C ASN A 218 24.48 7.50 22.42
N LYS A 219 24.01 8.75 22.55
CA LYS A 219 24.61 9.97 21.97
C LYS A 219 24.64 10.01 20.43
N LYS A 220 23.94 9.12 19.72
CA LYS A 220 23.68 9.21 18.28
C LYS A 220 22.26 9.73 18.05
N HIS A 221 22.11 10.75 17.21
CA HIS A 221 20.82 11.28 16.79
C HIS A 221 20.21 10.32 15.75
N VAL A 222 19.14 9.62 16.11
CA VAL A 222 18.34 8.80 15.18
C VAL A 222 17.20 9.68 14.65
N LEU A 223 17.15 9.83 13.33
CA LEU A 223 16.17 10.66 12.63
C LEU A 223 14.88 9.86 12.44
N ARG A 224 13.75 10.40 12.92
CA ARG A 224 12.44 9.69 13.00
C ARG A 224 11.93 9.14 11.66
N TRP A 225 12.29 9.75 10.53
CA TRP A 225 11.66 9.49 9.24
C TRP A 225 12.60 8.85 8.20
N TYR A 226 13.76 8.34 8.62
CA TYR A 226 14.83 7.95 7.71
C TYR A 226 14.56 6.71 6.86
N PHE A 227 13.75 5.80 7.39
CA PHE A 227 13.50 4.50 6.81
C PHE A 227 12.00 4.30 6.60
N ALA A 228 11.25 5.34 6.26
CA ALA A 228 9.79 5.32 6.27
C ALA A 228 9.13 4.20 5.45
N ALA A 229 9.79 3.71 4.39
CA ALA A 229 9.29 2.67 3.50
C ALA A 229 7.86 2.96 2.98
N ALA A 230 7.56 4.22 2.63
CA ALA A 230 6.23 4.58 2.16
C ALA A 230 5.87 3.80 0.90
N GLY A 231 4.66 3.25 0.88
CA GLY A 231 4.18 2.38 -0.19
C GLY A 231 4.47 0.91 0.09
N PHE A 232 4.75 0.55 1.34
CA PHE A 232 4.76 -0.84 1.78
C PHE A 232 3.39 -1.48 1.53
N SER A 233 2.31 -0.74 1.83
CA SER A 233 0.95 -1.05 1.42
C SER A 233 0.30 0.16 0.75
N VAL A 234 -0.68 -0.10 -0.12
CA VAL A 234 -1.40 0.92 -0.88
C VAL A 234 -2.86 0.51 -1.05
N HIS A 235 -3.77 1.48 -0.94
CA HIS A 235 -5.21 1.29 -1.15
C HIS A 235 -5.80 2.58 -1.74
N VAL A 236 -6.82 2.46 -2.58
CA VAL A 236 -7.56 3.59 -3.13
C VAL A 236 -8.98 3.49 -2.60
N SER A 237 -9.44 4.55 -1.93
CA SER A 237 -10.75 4.55 -1.30
C SER A 237 -11.88 4.75 -2.31
N ASN A 238 -13.13 4.50 -1.89
CA ASN A 238 -14.34 4.80 -2.67
C ASN A 238 -14.55 6.32 -2.95
N LYS A 239 -13.72 7.19 -2.35
CA LYS A 239 -13.64 8.63 -2.64
C LYS A 239 -12.44 9.01 -3.51
N ASN A 240 -11.82 8.03 -4.17
CA ASN A 240 -10.61 8.17 -4.98
C ASN A 240 -9.39 8.71 -4.22
N GLU A 241 -9.39 8.64 -2.90
CA GLU A 241 -8.24 9.05 -2.09
C GLU A 241 -7.21 7.93 -2.09
N ILE A 242 -5.92 8.28 -2.16
CA ILE A 242 -4.85 7.29 -2.09
C ILE A 242 -4.37 7.17 -0.66
N LEU A 243 -4.40 5.95 -0.12
CA LEU A 243 -3.80 5.59 1.15
C LEU A 243 -2.46 4.91 0.93
N ILE A 244 -1.46 5.32 1.72
CA ILE A 244 -0.09 4.79 1.65
C ILE A 244 0.37 4.41 3.06
N GLY A 245 0.73 3.15 3.25
CA GLY A 245 1.32 2.64 4.47
C GLY A 245 2.82 2.91 4.54
N ALA A 246 3.31 3.32 5.71
CA ALA A 246 4.70 3.65 5.99
C ALA A 246 5.13 3.09 7.37
N PRO A 247 5.27 1.75 7.48
CA PRO A 247 5.39 1.03 8.76
C PRO A 247 6.63 1.39 9.59
N THR A 248 7.68 1.87 8.94
CA THR A 248 9.00 2.06 9.56
C THR A 248 9.31 3.54 9.85
N THR A 249 8.26 4.38 9.85
CA THR A 249 8.34 5.76 10.34
C THR A 249 8.40 5.81 11.87
N HIS A 250 8.97 6.90 12.41
CA HIS A 250 9.10 7.17 13.84
C HIS A 250 9.78 6.05 14.64
N VAL A 251 10.88 5.48 14.11
CA VAL A 251 11.56 4.33 14.74
C VAL A 251 10.58 3.15 14.86
N ASP A 252 10.11 2.69 13.71
CA ASP A 252 9.22 1.53 13.57
C ASP A 252 7.86 1.63 14.23
N LYS A 253 7.40 2.84 14.63
CA LYS A 253 5.99 3.04 15.02
C LYS A 253 5.05 2.89 13.85
N GLY A 254 5.41 3.49 12.73
CA GLY A 254 4.63 3.47 11.51
C GLY A 254 3.59 4.59 11.40
N SER A 255 3.05 4.75 10.19
CA SER A 255 2.07 5.76 9.83
C SER A 255 1.25 5.30 8.61
N MET A 256 0.06 5.87 8.48
CA MET A 256 -0.75 5.82 7.26
C MET A 256 -0.89 7.24 6.74
N ILE A 257 -0.64 7.42 5.45
CA ILE A 257 -0.77 8.69 4.74
C ILE A 257 -2.01 8.63 3.87
N ARG A 258 -2.81 9.71 3.87
CA ARG A 258 -3.90 9.93 2.93
C ARG A 258 -3.54 11.05 1.99
N MET A 259 -3.77 10.85 0.70
CA MET A 259 -3.61 11.86 -0.35
C MET A 259 -4.94 12.09 -1.05
N ASP A 260 -5.37 13.35 -1.08
CA ASP A 260 -6.69 13.73 -1.58
C ASP A 260 -6.63 13.95 -3.10
N GLU A 261 -7.65 13.48 -3.83
CA GLU A 261 -7.83 13.75 -5.25
C GLU A 261 -8.01 15.28 -5.53
N PRO A 262 -7.83 15.78 -6.77
CA PRO A 262 -7.57 15.08 -8.03
C PRO A 262 -6.10 15.00 -8.46
N GLU A 263 -5.20 15.80 -7.88
CA GLU A 263 -3.76 15.74 -8.19
C GLU A 263 -2.90 15.14 -7.08
N TYR A 264 -3.49 14.70 -5.97
CA TYR A 264 -2.77 14.06 -4.85
C TYR A 264 -1.65 14.93 -4.27
N LYS A 265 -1.89 16.26 -4.27
CA LYS A 265 -0.97 17.26 -3.73
C LYS A 265 -1.22 17.56 -2.25
N HIS A 266 -2.48 17.43 -1.83
CA HIS A 266 -2.90 17.57 -0.44
C HIS A 266 -2.80 16.23 0.25
N TRP A 267 -2.17 16.22 1.41
CA TRP A 267 -1.97 14.99 2.15
C TRP A 267 -2.00 15.24 3.65
N SER A 268 -2.36 14.19 4.38
CA SER A 268 -2.27 14.13 5.84
C SER A 268 -1.74 12.77 6.25
N LEU A 269 -1.19 12.67 7.46
CA LEU A 269 -0.74 11.39 8.01
C LEU A 269 -1.27 11.18 9.42
N VAL A 270 -1.39 9.92 9.81
CA VAL A 270 -1.70 9.52 11.18
C VAL A 270 -0.39 9.51 11.97
N ASN A 271 -0.23 10.44 12.92
CA ASN A 271 0.85 10.41 13.90
C ASN A 271 0.31 9.87 15.23
N LEU A 272 0.70 8.64 15.55
CA LEU A 272 0.28 7.94 16.76
C LEU A 272 0.72 8.65 18.06
N GLU A 273 1.81 9.43 18.03
CA GLU A 273 2.29 10.18 19.19
C GLU A 273 1.35 11.33 19.61
N THR A 274 0.49 11.82 18.70
CA THR A 274 -0.44 12.93 18.97
C THR A 274 -1.68 12.51 19.74
N TYR A 275 -1.92 11.21 19.87
CA TYR A 275 -3.05 10.68 20.59
C TYR A 275 -2.73 10.54 22.08
N LYS A 276 -3.72 10.81 22.93
CA LYS A 276 -3.62 10.63 24.38
C LYS A 276 -3.79 9.18 24.81
N ASP A 277 -4.23 8.30 23.92
CA ASP A 277 -4.43 6.88 24.20
C ASP A 277 -3.07 6.18 24.43
N PRO A 278 -2.80 5.66 25.64
CA PRO A 278 -1.54 4.98 25.94
C PRO A 278 -1.35 3.69 25.15
N GLU A 279 -2.41 3.07 24.61
CA GLU A 279 -2.31 1.86 23.80
C GLU A 279 -1.64 2.15 22.44
N LEU A 280 -1.85 3.34 21.88
CA LEU A 280 -1.25 3.74 20.60
C LEU A 280 0.26 3.94 20.69
N ARG A 281 0.79 4.22 21.88
CA ARG A 281 2.25 4.23 22.12
C ARG A 281 2.86 2.85 21.95
N LYS A 282 2.03 1.81 21.95
CA LYS A 282 2.44 0.41 21.89
C LYS A 282 2.22 -0.22 20.51
N PHE A 283 2.15 0.62 19.49
CA PHE A 283 2.09 0.20 18.11
C PHE A 283 3.51 0.14 17.54
N GLU A 284 3.73 -0.84 16.67
CA GLU A 284 4.92 -1.00 15.85
C GLU A 284 4.51 -1.50 14.45
N HIS A 285 5.15 -0.97 13.41
CA HIS A 285 4.82 -1.24 12.02
C HIS A 285 3.39 -0.82 11.63
N PHE A 286 2.88 0.28 12.19
CA PHE A 286 1.57 0.80 11.83
C PHE A 286 1.50 1.25 10.36
N GLY A 287 0.42 0.88 9.67
CA GLY A 287 0.34 1.02 8.21
C GLY A 287 0.95 -0.17 7.47
N TYR A 288 1.14 -1.31 8.13
CA TYR A 288 1.56 -2.55 7.46
C TYR A 288 0.49 -3.01 6.46
N GLY A 289 -0.73 -3.20 6.92
CA GLY A 289 -1.94 -3.34 6.11
C GLY A 289 -2.82 -2.11 6.24
N ILE A 290 -3.51 -1.74 5.16
CA ILE A 290 -4.42 -0.59 5.12
C ILE A 290 -5.65 -0.93 4.27
N THR A 291 -6.80 -0.36 4.62
CA THR A 291 -8.04 -0.42 3.83
C THR A 291 -8.96 0.72 4.27
N SER A 292 -10.07 0.93 3.56
CA SER A 292 -11.10 1.89 3.95
C SER A 292 -12.49 1.33 3.69
N GLY A 293 -13.46 1.79 4.47
CA GLY A 293 -14.83 1.34 4.39
C GLY A 293 -15.77 2.24 5.18
N ASN A 294 -17.06 2.06 4.94
CA ASN A 294 -18.16 2.69 5.66
C ASN A 294 -18.56 1.81 6.85
N TYR A 295 -17.71 1.74 7.89
CA TYR A 295 -17.87 0.78 8.98
C TYR A 295 -18.98 1.14 9.98
N TYR A 296 -19.14 2.43 10.29
CA TYR A 296 -20.11 2.90 11.30
C TYR A 296 -21.26 3.72 10.71
N ASP A 297 -21.03 4.33 9.54
CA ASP A 297 -22.02 5.17 8.85
C ASP A 297 -21.83 5.02 7.34
N ARG A 298 -22.93 4.74 6.62
CA ARG A 298 -22.95 4.53 5.16
C ARG A 298 -22.48 5.72 4.33
N HIS A 299 -22.37 6.89 4.95
CA HIS A 299 -22.00 8.14 4.29
C HIS A 299 -20.65 8.69 4.77
N VAL A 300 -20.09 8.12 5.84
CA VAL A 300 -18.80 8.53 6.39
C VAL A 300 -17.79 7.43 6.12
N ILE A 301 -16.70 7.80 5.45
CA ILE A 301 -15.61 6.86 5.23
C ILE A 301 -14.72 6.83 6.46
N ASP A 302 -14.40 5.62 6.89
CA ASP A 302 -13.42 5.33 7.91
C ASP A 302 -12.23 4.61 7.27
N TYR A 303 -11.07 4.72 7.93
CA TYR A 303 -9.83 4.18 7.43
C TYR A 303 -9.25 3.24 8.47
N ALA A 304 -8.90 2.03 8.07
CA ALA A 304 -8.32 1.03 8.94
C ALA A 304 -6.85 0.81 8.56
N ALA A 305 -5.97 0.78 9.56
CA ALA A 305 -4.57 0.45 9.37
C ALA A 305 -4.09 -0.46 10.50
N SER A 306 -3.25 -1.43 10.16
CA SER A 306 -2.76 -2.42 11.09
C SER A 306 -1.35 -2.15 11.57
N SER A 307 -1.04 -2.69 12.74
CA SER A 307 0.26 -2.76 13.39
C SER A 307 0.42 -4.19 13.90
N PRO A 308 0.90 -5.13 13.05
CA PRO A 308 0.92 -6.56 13.39
C PRO A 308 1.94 -6.91 14.49
N LEU A 309 2.91 -6.03 14.71
CA LEU A 309 3.86 -6.12 15.83
C LEU A 309 3.45 -5.27 17.04
N GLY A 310 2.35 -4.52 16.91
CA GLY A 310 1.79 -3.76 18.01
C GLY A 310 0.97 -4.61 18.97
N GLY A 311 0.53 -3.97 20.05
CA GLY A 311 -0.35 -4.57 21.03
C GLY A 311 0.36 -4.90 22.33
N ALA A 312 -0.40 -4.78 23.41
CA ALA A 312 0.14 -4.85 24.75
C ALA A 312 -0.85 -5.40 25.75
N SER A 313 -0.27 -5.96 26.80
CA SER A 313 -0.94 -6.34 28.03
C SER A 313 -0.45 -5.50 29.21
N ALA A 314 -1.04 -5.75 30.37
CA ALA A 314 -0.60 -5.18 31.65
C ALA A 314 0.89 -5.47 31.96
N SER A 315 1.48 -6.50 31.34
CA SER A 315 2.87 -6.93 31.50
C SER A 315 3.87 -6.35 30.50
N GLY A 316 3.43 -5.65 29.44
CA GLY A 316 4.32 -5.12 28.40
C GLY A 316 3.83 -5.40 26.98
N TRP A 317 4.78 -5.62 26.08
CA TRP A 317 4.54 -5.88 24.66
C TRP A 317 4.19 -7.35 24.45
N ASP A 318 3.00 -7.61 23.91
CA ASP A 318 2.51 -8.96 23.70
C ASP A 318 2.51 -9.34 22.20
N PHE A 319 2.87 -8.41 21.30
CA PHE A 319 2.96 -8.64 19.85
C PHE A 319 1.74 -9.39 19.29
N VAL A 320 0.56 -9.07 19.83
CA VAL A 320 -0.70 -9.72 19.46
C VAL A 320 -1.25 -9.21 18.14
N GLY A 321 -0.71 -8.09 17.64
CA GLY A 321 -1.20 -7.38 16.48
C GLY A 321 -2.44 -6.56 16.81
N VAL A 322 -2.56 -5.38 16.17
CA VAL A 322 -3.67 -4.46 16.39
C VAL A 322 -4.08 -3.78 15.08
N VAL A 323 -5.35 -3.38 14.99
CA VAL A 323 -5.89 -2.56 13.91
C VAL A 323 -6.52 -1.31 14.54
N LEU A 324 -6.14 -0.15 14.03
CA LEU A 324 -6.72 1.13 14.43
C LEU A 324 -7.64 1.62 13.32
N ILE A 325 -8.87 1.97 13.70
CA ILE A 325 -9.84 2.61 12.82
C ILE A 325 -9.86 4.11 13.14
N VAL A 326 -9.73 4.93 12.11
CA VAL A 326 -9.72 6.40 12.22
C VAL A 326 -10.67 7.02 11.21
N GLU A 327 -11.22 8.17 11.59
CA GLU A 327 -11.94 9.08 10.68
C GLU A 327 -11.04 10.29 10.41
N ALA A 328 -10.94 10.69 9.14
CA ALA A 328 -10.25 11.91 8.77
C ALA A 328 -11.15 13.13 8.98
N LYS A 329 -10.67 14.14 9.71
CA LYS A 329 -11.40 15.40 9.82
C LYS A 329 -11.27 16.18 8.51
N SER A 330 -12.38 16.75 8.04
CA SER A 330 -12.40 17.61 6.86
C SER A 330 -11.67 18.92 7.14
N PHE A 331 -10.38 18.99 6.77
CA PHE A 331 -9.60 20.22 6.76
C PHE A 331 -9.31 20.62 5.32
N LEU A 332 -10.35 21.10 4.63
CA LEU A 332 -10.34 21.49 3.21
C LEU A 332 -9.31 22.58 2.81
N ASN A 333 -8.44 23.07 3.70
CA ASN A 333 -7.55 24.20 3.39
C ASN A 333 -6.19 24.21 4.10
N SER A 334 -5.73 23.12 4.74
CA SER A 334 -4.38 23.12 5.32
C SER A 334 -3.34 22.54 4.34
N THR A 335 -2.74 23.40 3.52
CA THR A 335 -1.53 23.08 2.74
C THR A 335 -0.28 22.92 3.62
N LYS A 336 -0.41 23.25 4.91
CA LYS A 336 0.62 23.01 5.92
C LYS A 336 0.29 21.70 6.62
N ILE A 337 1.26 20.81 6.63
CA ILE A 337 1.38 19.78 7.68
C ILE A 337 1.20 20.56 8.99
N PRO A 338 0.19 20.25 9.83
CA PRO A 338 0.04 20.93 11.10
C PRO A 338 1.38 20.90 11.82
N LYS A 339 1.78 22.03 12.39
CA LYS A 339 2.98 22.03 13.23
C LYS A 339 2.59 21.21 14.43
N GLN A 340 2.95 19.93 14.42
CA GLN A 340 2.74 18.99 15.52
C GLN A 340 3.52 19.45 16.74
N THR A 341 2.98 20.46 17.39
CA THR A 341 3.23 20.82 18.76
C THR A 341 2.19 20.08 19.58
N ASP A 342 2.52 19.70 20.81
CA ASP A 342 1.69 18.88 21.71
C ASP A 342 0.28 19.47 22.00
N ASN A 343 -0.03 20.65 21.47
CA ASN A 343 -1.26 21.41 21.71
C ASN A 343 -2.24 21.46 20.51
N GLU A 344 -1.90 20.90 19.34
CA GLU A 344 -2.83 20.85 18.19
C GLU A 344 -3.62 19.53 18.18
N LEU A 345 -4.95 19.62 17.94
CA LEU A 345 -5.82 18.44 17.86
C LEU A 345 -5.39 17.53 16.70
N PRO A 346 -5.45 16.19 16.86
CA PRO A 346 -5.11 15.29 15.77
C PRO A 346 -6.06 15.52 14.58
N LEU A 347 -5.48 15.52 13.36
CA LEU A 347 -6.23 15.61 12.10
C LEU A 347 -7.17 14.43 11.88
N TRP A 348 -6.96 13.38 12.66
CA TRP A 348 -7.63 12.11 12.62
C TRP A 348 -8.30 11.87 13.97
N THR A 349 -9.52 11.35 13.94
CA THR A 349 -10.25 10.93 15.13
C THR A 349 -10.11 9.43 15.26
N GLN A 350 -9.55 8.95 16.37
CA GLN A 350 -9.58 7.52 16.71
C GLN A 350 -11.04 7.10 16.94
N LYS A 351 -11.48 6.08 16.21
CA LYS A 351 -12.81 5.47 16.36
C LYS A 351 -12.74 4.22 17.22
N ASP A 352 -11.82 3.31 16.88
CA ASP A 352 -11.71 2.03 17.58
C ASP A 352 -10.31 1.42 17.44
N ILE A 353 -9.98 0.49 18.35
CA ILE A 353 -8.77 -0.32 18.32
C ILE A 353 -9.17 -1.79 18.50
N ILE A 354 -8.99 -2.57 17.43
CA ILE A 354 -9.21 -4.01 17.43
C ILE A 354 -7.88 -4.70 17.73
N LYS A 355 -7.88 -5.63 18.70
CA LYS A 355 -6.68 -6.35 19.14
C LYS A 355 -6.77 -7.82 18.76
N GLY A 356 -5.67 -8.37 18.29
CA GLY A 356 -5.51 -9.81 18.14
C GLY A 356 -5.44 -10.52 19.50
N THR A 357 -5.56 -11.84 19.45
CA THR A 357 -5.64 -12.67 20.66
C THR A 357 -4.31 -13.34 21.01
N TYR A 358 -3.53 -13.72 20.00
CA TYR A 358 -2.37 -14.59 20.16
C TYR A 358 -1.06 -13.86 19.86
N PHE A 359 -0.09 -13.99 20.77
CA PHE A 359 1.27 -13.48 20.58
C PHE A 359 1.85 -13.99 19.27
N GLY A 360 2.43 -13.11 18.47
CA GLY A 360 3.15 -13.48 17.25
C GLY A 360 2.29 -13.99 16.11
N ALA A 361 0.95 -14.03 16.26
CA ALA A 361 0.03 -14.46 15.22
C ALA A 361 -0.01 -13.52 14.01
N TYR A 362 0.58 -12.33 14.17
CA TYR A 362 0.69 -11.30 13.14
C TYR A 362 -0.69 -10.82 12.68
N PHE A 363 -1.61 -10.68 13.64
CA PHE A 363 -2.95 -10.14 13.41
C PHE A 363 -2.87 -8.76 12.76
N GLY A 364 -3.54 -8.59 11.63
CA GLY A 364 -3.41 -7.40 10.79
C GLY A 364 -2.38 -7.53 9.67
N ALA A 365 -1.87 -8.73 9.39
CA ALA A 365 -0.97 -8.98 8.25
C ALA A 365 -1.57 -8.53 6.91
N ALA A 366 -2.88 -8.69 6.77
CA ALA A 366 -3.67 -8.25 5.64
C ALA A 366 -5.03 -7.75 6.15
N LEU A 367 -5.57 -6.73 5.49
CA LEU A 367 -6.89 -6.15 5.77
C LEU A 367 -7.69 -6.10 4.48
N GLU A 368 -9.01 -6.28 4.58
CA GLU A 368 -9.95 -6.02 3.49
C GLU A 368 -11.27 -5.50 4.04
N SER A 369 -11.96 -4.66 3.26
CA SER A 369 -13.26 -4.11 3.64
C SER A 369 -14.30 -4.46 2.59
N LEU A 370 -15.40 -5.06 3.02
CA LEU A 370 -16.57 -5.27 2.17
C LEU A 370 -17.79 -5.54 3.03
N ASP A 371 -18.97 -5.18 2.54
CA ASP A 371 -20.25 -5.58 3.14
C ASP A 371 -20.55 -7.07 2.87
N ILE A 372 -20.12 -7.95 3.76
CA ILE A 372 -20.25 -9.41 3.61
C ILE A 372 -21.68 -9.86 3.84
N ASN A 373 -22.38 -9.18 4.75
CA ASN A 373 -23.71 -9.56 5.20
C ASN A 373 -24.84 -8.82 4.46
N ASN A 374 -24.48 -7.91 3.55
CA ASN A 374 -25.35 -7.06 2.74
C ASN A 374 -26.31 -6.19 3.58
N ASP A 375 -25.85 -5.73 4.74
CA ASP A 375 -26.60 -4.78 5.57
C ASP A 375 -26.38 -3.34 5.11
N GLY A 376 -25.37 -3.08 4.31
CA GLY A 376 -24.95 -1.81 3.72
C GLY A 376 -24.01 -0.98 4.58
N LEU A 377 -23.39 -1.57 5.61
CA LEU A 377 -22.14 -1.12 6.21
C LEU A 377 -21.03 -2.12 5.82
N ASP A 378 -19.80 -1.62 5.66
CA ASP A 378 -18.68 -2.51 5.36
C ASP A 378 -18.27 -3.30 6.61
N ASP A 379 -18.02 -4.60 6.46
CA ASP A 379 -17.36 -5.43 7.46
C ASP A 379 -15.84 -5.35 7.26
N LEU A 380 -15.08 -5.39 8.37
CA LEU A 380 -13.62 -5.43 8.33
C LEU A 380 -13.11 -6.87 8.47
N VAL A 381 -12.34 -7.31 7.48
CA VAL A 381 -11.67 -8.62 7.48
C VAL A 381 -10.20 -8.46 7.86
N VAL A 382 -9.73 -9.27 8.81
CA VAL A 382 -8.36 -9.19 9.35
C VAL A 382 -7.68 -10.56 9.34
N GLY A 383 -6.51 -10.65 8.71
CA GLY A 383 -5.69 -11.86 8.67
C GLY A 383 -4.69 -11.97 9.82
N ALA A 384 -4.52 -13.18 10.36
CA ALA A 384 -3.51 -13.55 11.35
C ALA A 384 -2.82 -14.86 10.91
N PRO A 385 -1.88 -14.80 9.94
CA PRO A 385 -1.38 -15.99 9.24
C PRO A 385 -0.55 -16.94 10.11
N PHE A 386 0.06 -16.44 11.19
CA PHE A 386 0.87 -17.25 12.10
C PHE A 386 0.08 -17.67 13.36
N GLU A 387 -1.24 -17.49 13.35
CA GLU A 387 -2.05 -17.95 14.46
C GLU A 387 -2.02 -19.49 14.58
N GLU A 388 -1.84 -19.94 15.81
CA GLU A 388 -1.86 -21.35 16.16
C GLU A 388 -3.19 -21.72 16.81
N ASN A 389 -3.78 -22.83 16.36
CA ASN A 389 -4.95 -23.39 17.03
C ASN A 389 -4.52 -24.16 18.29
N ILE A 390 -4.87 -23.66 19.47
CA ILE A 390 -4.88 -24.49 20.68
C ILE A 390 -6.09 -25.41 20.56
N GLY A 391 -5.88 -26.60 20.01
CA GLY A 391 -6.88 -27.68 20.01
C GLY A 391 -7.25 -28.07 21.44
N ARG A 392 -8.15 -27.32 22.08
CA ARG A 392 -8.62 -27.58 23.42
C ARG A 392 -9.66 -28.71 23.37
N THR A 393 -9.20 -29.93 23.10
CA THR A 393 -10.00 -31.11 23.39
C THR A 393 -9.94 -31.34 24.90
N THR A 394 -11.07 -31.18 25.58
CA THR A 394 -11.22 -31.38 27.03
C THR A 394 -11.04 -32.83 27.48
N SER A 395 -10.51 -33.72 26.62
CA SER A 395 -10.49 -35.16 26.84
C SER A 395 -9.22 -35.89 26.37
N SER A 396 -8.09 -35.21 26.10
CA SER A 396 -6.83 -35.92 25.83
C SER A 396 -5.64 -35.32 26.60
N PRO A 397 -4.90 -36.12 27.40
CA PRO A 397 -3.69 -35.69 28.09
C PRO A 397 -2.48 -35.58 27.15
N THR A 398 -2.63 -35.91 25.87
CA THR A 398 -1.58 -35.74 24.87
C THR A 398 -1.61 -34.32 24.33
N ARG A 399 -0.55 -33.57 24.64
CA ARG A 399 -0.26 -32.25 24.08
C ARG A 399 -0.18 -32.41 22.56
N THR A 400 -1.26 -32.05 21.83
CA THR A 400 -1.18 -31.93 20.38
C THR A 400 -0.08 -30.93 20.03
N PRO A 401 0.80 -31.21 19.04
CA PRO A 401 1.81 -30.25 18.64
C PRO A 401 1.12 -28.94 18.25
N MET A 402 1.66 -27.81 18.73
CA MET A 402 1.32 -26.49 18.22
C MET A 402 1.59 -26.49 16.72
N LYS A 403 0.59 -26.06 15.94
CA LYS A 403 0.69 -25.92 14.49
C LYS A 403 0.11 -24.57 14.11
N GLU A 404 0.88 -23.83 13.33
CA GLU A 404 0.42 -22.61 12.66
C GLU A 404 -0.56 -23.00 11.55
N HIS A 405 -1.78 -22.50 11.64
CA HIS A 405 -2.84 -22.75 10.65
C HIS A 405 -3.33 -21.46 10.01
N GLY A 406 -3.03 -20.32 10.63
CA GLY A 406 -3.60 -19.02 10.29
C GLY A 406 -5.05 -18.88 10.73
N CYS A 407 -5.49 -17.63 10.86
CA CYS A 407 -6.87 -17.29 11.19
C CYS A 407 -7.32 -16.07 10.38
N ILE A 408 -8.62 -15.99 10.11
CA ILE A 408 -9.28 -14.82 9.52
C ILE A 408 -10.39 -14.41 10.48
N TYR A 409 -10.37 -13.14 10.85
CA TYR A 409 -11.39 -12.52 11.70
C TYR A 409 -12.27 -11.62 10.84
N ILE A 410 -13.58 -11.68 11.05
CA ILE A 410 -14.55 -10.82 10.38
C ILE A 410 -15.25 -10.00 11.47
N TYR A 411 -15.11 -8.68 11.38
CA TYR A 411 -15.70 -7.74 12.31
C TYR A 411 -16.81 -6.97 11.61
N GLY A 412 -18.06 -7.31 11.95
CA GLY A 412 -19.20 -6.44 11.70
C GLY A 412 -19.16 -5.28 12.68
N VAL A 413 -18.60 -4.18 12.22
CA VAL A 413 -18.47 -2.95 12.99
C VAL A 413 -19.85 -2.27 13.02
N LYS A 414 -20.31 -1.81 14.19
CA LYS A 414 -21.68 -1.31 14.39
C LYS A 414 -21.73 0.04 15.08
#